data_AF-A0A4S2DPN3-F1
#
_entry.id   AF-A0A4S2DPN3-F1
#
_cell.length_a   1.000
_cell.length_b   1.000
_cell.length_c   1.000
_cell.angle_alpha   90.00
_cell.angle_beta   90.00
_cell.angle_gamma   90.00
#
_symmetry.space_group_name_H-M   'P 1'
#
loop_
_entity.id
_entity.type
_entity.pdbx_description
1 polymer ?
#
loop_
_entity_poly.entity_id
_entity_poly.type
_entity_poly.pdbx_seq_one_letter_code
_entity_poly.pdbx_strand_id
1 'polypeptide(L)'
;MDRKLIEKIIGKKNYVDLNDEIYNLRDITTIMREKIVFKMEFSENFLDDINSKTLKAKSIVDTIIDGLENDKFALGYTNSKIYLLKYIKDIQFNLDGIIKTTKPLIYDDLIIYTNSLIDLILLF
;
A
#
# COMPACT_ATOMS: atom_id res chain seq x y z
N MET A 1 2.04 -15.19 -2.66
CA MET A 1 3.47 -15.57 -2.58
C MET A 1 3.77 -15.97 -1.14
N ASP A 2 4.67 -16.92 -0.88
CA ASP A 2 4.94 -17.38 0.50
C ASP A 2 5.57 -16.25 1.35
N ARG A 3 5.04 -16.03 2.57
CA ARG A 3 5.51 -14.96 3.47
C ARG A 3 6.98 -15.10 3.86
N LYS A 4 7.46 -16.33 4.09
CA LYS A 4 8.88 -16.57 4.37
C LYS A 4 9.76 -16.28 3.16
N LEU A 5 9.24 -16.47 1.94
CA LEU A 5 9.96 -16.07 0.73
C LEU A 5 10.08 -14.56 0.63
N ILE A 6 9.01 -13.80 0.91
CA ILE A 6 9.07 -12.34 0.95
C ILE A 6 10.11 -11.88 1.98
N GLU A 7 10.03 -12.39 3.21
CA GLU A 7 10.98 -12.07 4.28
C GLU A 7 12.44 -12.37 3.88
N LYS A 8 12.68 -13.49 3.21
CA LYS A 8 14.02 -13.84 2.69
C LYS A 8 14.52 -12.88 1.62
N ILE A 9 13.62 -12.37 0.76
CA ILE A 9 13.99 -11.45 -0.32
C ILE A 9 14.32 -10.08 0.29
N ILE A 10 13.37 -9.44 0.98
CA ILE A 10 13.52 -8.04 1.41
C ILE A 10 14.17 -7.88 2.79
N GLY A 11 14.41 -8.99 3.50
CA GLY A 11 14.95 -9.02 4.85
C GLY A 11 13.89 -8.80 5.93
N LYS A 12 14.19 -9.30 7.14
CA LYS A 12 13.25 -9.29 8.28
C LYS A 12 12.73 -7.89 8.63
N LYS A 13 13.60 -6.88 8.66
CA LYS A 13 13.22 -5.51 9.01
C LYS A 13 12.16 -4.97 8.04
N ASN A 14 12.48 -4.95 6.74
CA ASN A 14 11.57 -4.41 5.73
C ASN A 14 10.28 -5.23 5.61
N TYR A 15 10.34 -6.54 5.85
CA TYR A 15 9.16 -7.37 5.91
C TYR A 15 8.23 -7.00 7.07
N VAL A 16 8.79 -6.78 8.27
CA VAL A 16 8.01 -6.32 9.43
C VAL A 16 7.42 -4.93 9.15
N ASP A 17 8.24 -3.99 8.68
CA ASP A 17 7.79 -2.63 8.36
C ASP A 17 6.65 -2.65 7.32
N LEU A 18 6.79 -3.45 6.25
CA LEU A 18 5.73 -3.63 5.25
C LEU A 18 4.46 -4.23 5.87
N ASN A 19 4.59 -5.29 6.66
CA ASN A 19 3.45 -5.97 7.25
C ASN A 19 2.66 -5.06 8.21
N ASP A 20 3.37 -4.23 8.98
CA ASP A 20 2.75 -3.25 9.88
C ASP A 20 1.99 -2.17 9.09
N GLU A 21 2.55 -1.67 7.99
CA GLU A 21 1.84 -0.72 7.15
C GLU A 21 0.66 -1.34 6.41
N ILE A 22 0.77 -2.59 5.94
CA ILE A 22 -0.37 -3.33 5.37
C ILE A 22 -1.49 -3.47 6.40
N TYR A 23 -1.17 -3.75 7.67
CA TYR A 23 -2.15 -3.80 8.76
C TYR A 23 -2.83 -2.45 8.97
N ASN A 24 -2.05 -1.36 9.07
CA ASN A 24 -2.59 -0.01 9.22
C ASN A 24 -3.49 0.40 8.04
N LEU A 25 -3.10 0.00 6.82
CA LEU A 25 -3.88 0.24 5.62
C LEU A 25 -5.20 -0.54 5.63
N ARG A 26 -5.23 -1.78 6.15
CA ARG A 26 -6.49 -2.54 6.34
C ARG A 26 -7.49 -1.77 7.18
N ASP A 27 -7.04 -1.22 8.31
CA ASP A 27 -7.90 -0.50 9.23
C ASP A 27 -8.50 0.76 8.56
N ILE A 28 -7.66 1.61 7.95
CA ILE A 28 -8.15 2.85 7.35
C ILE A 28 -9.02 2.60 6.10
N THR A 29 -8.63 1.66 5.24
CA THR A 29 -9.39 1.34 4.02
C THR A 29 -10.73 0.68 4.33
N THR A 30 -10.84 -0.05 5.44
CA THR A 30 -12.13 -0.58 5.93
C THR A 30 -13.09 0.56 6.27
N ILE A 31 -12.62 1.57 7.00
CA ILE A 31 -13.43 2.75 7.36
C ILE A 31 -13.79 3.55 6.10
N MET A 32 -12.85 3.71 5.17
CA MET A 32 -13.12 4.37 3.89
C MET A 32 -14.21 3.63 3.11
N ARG A 33 -14.12 2.29 3.01
CA ARG A 33 -15.11 1.46 2.32
C ARG A 33 -16.48 1.57 2.97
N GLU A 34 -16.55 1.56 4.29
CA GLU A 34 -17.81 1.75 5.04
C GLU A 34 -18.46 3.10 4.67
N LYS A 35 -17.70 4.18 4.74
CA LYS A 35 -18.17 5.53 4.36
C LYS A 35 -18.62 5.60 2.91
N ILE A 36 -17.89 4.97 1.99
CA ILE A 36 -18.24 4.89 0.56
C ILE A 36 -19.58 4.16 0.38
N VAL A 37 -19.74 2.98 0.98
CA VAL A 37 -20.96 2.15 0.84
C VAL A 37 -22.18 2.87 1.40
N PHE A 38 -22.04 3.53 2.55
CA PHE A 38 -23.13 4.28 3.19
C PHE A 38 -23.27 5.72 2.70
N LYS A 39 -22.49 6.14 1.69
CA LYS A 39 -22.49 7.50 1.13
C LYS A 39 -22.32 8.59 2.19
N MET A 40 -21.47 8.32 3.18
CA MET A 40 -21.14 9.27 4.24
C MET A 40 -20.08 10.25 3.75
N GLU A 41 -20.22 11.52 4.14
CA GLU A 41 -19.20 12.52 3.85
C GLU A 41 -17.88 12.22 4.60
N PHE A 42 -16.79 12.59 3.93
CA PHE A 42 -15.45 12.55 4.49
C PHE A 42 -15.17 13.92 5.12
N SER A 43 -14.98 13.94 6.45
CA SER A 43 -14.54 15.16 7.12
C SER A 43 -13.09 15.46 6.77
N GLU A 44 -12.71 16.74 6.84
CA GLU A 44 -11.34 17.18 6.56
C GLU A 44 -10.32 16.45 7.46
N ASN A 45 -10.60 16.35 8.75
CA ASN A 45 -9.77 15.60 9.70
C ASN A 45 -9.58 14.12 9.29
N PHE A 46 -10.61 13.51 8.69
CA PHE A 46 -10.53 12.12 8.23
C PHE A 46 -9.71 12.01 6.94
N LEU A 47 -9.85 12.96 6.01
CA LEU A 47 -9.00 13.05 4.82
C LEU A 47 -7.53 13.27 5.17
N ASP A 48 -7.26 14.03 6.24
CA ASP A 48 -5.92 14.23 6.77
C ASP A 48 -5.33 12.94 7.37
N ASP A 49 -6.12 12.18 8.12
CA ASP A 49 -5.70 10.87 8.64
C ASP A 49 -5.41 9.89 7.50
N ILE A 50 -6.27 9.81 6.48
CA ILE A 50 -6.05 9.00 5.28
C ILE A 50 -4.73 9.38 4.63
N ASN A 51 -4.50 10.67 4.37
CA ASN A 51 -3.27 11.14 3.74
C ASN A 51 -2.04 10.82 4.56
N SER A 52 -2.06 11.07 5.87
CA SER A 52 -0.95 10.80 6.78
C SER A 52 -0.56 9.32 6.75
N LYS A 53 -1.54 8.41 6.88
CA LYS A 53 -1.32 6.97 6.84
C LYS A 53 -0.85 6.49 5.48
N THR A 54 -1.44 7.00 4.41
CA THR A 54 -1.09 6.64 3.03
C THR A 54 0.33 7.07 2.70
N LEU A 55 0.75 8.28 3.12
CA LEU A 55 2.12 8.78 2.95
C LEU A 55 3.14 7.96 3.72
N LYS A 56 2.82 7.57 4.96
CA LYS A 56 3.69 6.72 5.78
C LYS A 56 3.90 5.36 5.12
N ALA A 57 2.81 4.70 4.72
CA ALA A 57 2.87 3.42 4.02
C ALA A 57 3.66 3.53 2.70
N LYS A 58 3.43 4.62 1.94
CA LYS A 58 4.15 4.90 0.70
C LYS A 58 5.67 5.00 0.92
N SER A 59 6.11 5.66 1.98
CA SER A 59 7.54 5.77 2.29
C SER A 59 8.23 4.40 2.49
N ILE A 60 7.55 3.47 3.16
CA ILE A 60 8.04 2.10 3.34
C ILE A 60 8.04 1.33 2.02
N VAL A 61 6.95 1.43 1.26
CA VAL A 61 6.80 0.81 -0.07
C VAL A 61 7.87 1.30 -1.03
N ASP A 62 8.13 2.61 -1.09
CA ASP A 62 9.16 3.23 -1.93
C ASP A 62 10.55 2.71 -1.57
N THR A 63 10.85 2.58 -0.27
CA THR A 63 12.14 2.04 0.20
C THR A 63 12.35 0.59 -0.27
N ILE A 64 11.28 -0.21 -0.27
CA ILE A 64 11.34 -1.60 -0.73
C ILE A 64 11.48 -1.67 -2.26
N ILE A 65 10.78 -0.81 -3.01
CA ILE A 65 10.92 -0.72 -4.46
C ILE A 65 12.36 -0.38 -4.84
N ASP A 66 12.93 0.66 -4.23
CA ASP A 66 14.32 1.07 -4.47
C ASP A 66 15.31 -0.06 -4.17
N GLY A 67 15.09 -0.80 -3.08
CA GLY A 67 15.93 -1.94 -2.75
C GLY A 67 15.82 -3.11 -3.72
N LEU A 68 14.64 -3.36 -4.29
CA LEU A 68 14.40 -4.40 -5.29
C LEU A 68 14.97 -4.02 -6.66
N GLU A 69 14.86 -2.76 -7.08
CA GLU A 69 15.34 -2.26 -8.37
C GLU A 69 16.87 -2.17 -8.43
N ASN A 70 17.50 -1.77 -7.32
CA ASN A 70 18.95 -1.63 -7.23
C ASN A 70 19.65 -2.89 -6.71
N ASP A 71 18.94 -4.03 -6.67
CA ASP A 71 19.42 -5.33 -6.19
C ASP A 71 20.14 -5.27 -4.82
N LYS A 72 19.67 -4.40 -3.93
CA LYS A 72 20.21 -4.23 -2.55
C LYS A 72 19.83 -5.37 -1.62
N PHE A 73 19.01 -6.29 -2.10
CA PHE A 73 18.40 -7.39 -1.37
C PHE A 73 19.04 -8.74 -1.71
N ALA A 74 18.58 -9.82 -1.06
CA ALA A 74 19.24 -11.12 -1.11
C ALA A 74 19.55 -11.59 -2.55
N LEU A 75 20.78 -12.02 -2.84
CA LEU A 75 21.19 -12.49 -4.16
C LEU A 75 20.33 -13.68 -4.64
N GLY A 76 20.05 -13.73 -5.95
CA GLY A 76 19.18 -14.74 -6.56
C GLY A 76 17.69 -14.37 -6.56
N TYR A 77 16.82 -15.38 -6.66
CA TYR A 77 15.35 -15.22 -6.66
C TYR A 77 14.79 -14.29 -7.75
N THR A 78 15.45 -14.19 -8.91
CA THR A 78 15.13 -13.23 -9.98
C THR A 78 13.63 -13.16 -10.31
N ASN A 79 12.99 -14.31 -10.56
CA ASN A 79 11.56 -14.34 -10.88
C ASN A 79 10.71 -13.84 -9.70
N SER A 80 10.96 -14.34 -8.49
CA SER A 80 10.22 -13.93 -7.29
C SER A 80 10.40 -12.45 -6.98
N LYS A 81 11.58 -11.87 -7.22
CA LYS A 81 11.85 -10.44 -7.09
C LYS A 81 11.04 -9.62 -8.08
N ILE A 82 10.97 -10.06 -9.35
CA ILE A 82 10.15 -9.39 -10.38
C ILE A 82 8.67 -9.41 -9.99
N TYR A 83 8.16 -10.57 -9.54
CA TYR A 83 6.78 -10.68 -9.08
C TYR A 83 6.50 -9.81 -7.85
N LEU A 84 7.40 -9.81 -6.85
CA LEU A 84 7.28 -8.97 -5.67
C LEU A 84 7.32 -7.49 -6.05
N LEU A 85 8.27 -7.08 -6.89
CA LEU A 85 8.40 -5.70 -7.35
C LEU A 85 7.13 -5.21 -8.03
N LYS A 86 6.55 -6.03 -8.93
CA LYS A 86 5.28 -5.69 -9.56
C LYS A 86 4.18 -5.48 -8.52
N TYR A 87 4.02 -6.43 -7.60
CA TYR A 87 3.01 -6.36 -6.54
C TYR A 87 3.18 -5.10 -5.66
N ILE A 88 4.40 -4.77 -5.25
CA ILE A 88 4.68 -3.59 -4.41
C ILE A 88 4.48 -2.29 -5.22
N LYS A 89 4.78 -2.28 -6.53
CA LYS A 89 4.45 -1.16 -7.43
C LYS A 89 2.95 -0.96 -7.60
N ASP A 90 2.19 -2.04 -7.69
CA ASP A 90 0.72 -1.95 -7.75
C ASP A 90 0.16 -1.33 -6.46
N ILE A 91 0.73 -1.65 -5.28
CA ILE A 91 0.41 -0.96 -4.03
C ILE A 91 0.77 0.53 -4.11
N GLN A 92 2.00 0.86 -4.51
CA GLN A 92 2.48 2.25 -4.63
C GLN A 92 1.56 3.10 -5.51
N PHE A 93 1.16 2.57 -6.68
CA PHE A 93 0.27 3.24 -7.61
C PHE A 93 -1.07 3.61 -6.97
N ASN A 94 -1.65 2.71 -6.18
CA ASN A 94 -2.92 2.98 -5.50
C ASN A 94 -2.77 3.95 -4.34
N LEU A 95 -1.66 3.89 -3.58
CA LEU A 95 -1.36 4.89 -2.55
C LEU A 95 -1.22 6.30 -3.15
N ASP A 96 -0.53 6.43 -4.28
CA ASP A 96 -0.41 7.68 -5.02
C ASP A 96 -1.77 8.19 -5.51
N GLY A 97 -2.62 7.29 -6.00
CA GLY A 97 -3.98 7.61 -6.40
C GLY A 97 -4.82 8.16 -5.25
N ILE A 98 -4.76 7.53 -4.08
CA ILE A 98 -5.44 8.01 -2.87
C ILE A 98 -4.92 9.39 -2.48
N ILE A 99 -3.60 9.60 -2.40
CA ILE A 99 -3.02 10.90 -2.02
C ILE A 99 -3.48 12.02 -2.98
N LYS A 100 -3.50 11.75 -4.29
CA LYS A 100 -3.89 12.74 -5.31
C LYS A 100 -5.38 13.08 -5.28
N THR A 101 -6.22 12.20 -4.73
CA THR A 101 -7.69 12.28 -4.82
C THR A 101 -8.36 12.63 -3.50
N THR A 102 -7.60 12.78 -2.42
CA THR A 102 -8.08 13.31 -1.13
C THR A 102 -8.00 14.84 -1.08
N LYS A 103 -7.08 15.47 -1.84
CA LYS A 103 -6.89 16.93 -1.90
C LYS A 103 -6.44 17.40 -3.31
N PRO A 104 -7.35 17.85 -4.20
CA PRO A 104 -8.80 18.00 -4.00
C PRO A 104 -9.51 16.64 -3.90
N LEU A 105 -10.66 16.62 -3.23
CA LEU A 105 -11.45 15.41 -3.07
C LEU A 105 -12.15 15.02 -4.40
N ILE A 106 -11.74 13.90 -4.97
CA ILE A 106 -12.33 13.29 -6.18
C ILE A 106 -12.88 11.92 -5.79
N TYR A 107 -14.17 11.86 -5.48
CA TYR A 107 -14.80 10.66 -4.90
C TYR A 107 -14.69 9.42 -5.79
N ASP A 108 -14.96 9.54 -7.09
CA ASP A 108 -14.96 8.39 -7.99
C ASP A 108 -13.58 7.73 -8.06
N ASP A 109 -12.53 8.54 -8.21
CA ASP A 109 -11.16 8.06 -8.24
C ASP A 109 -10.73 7.50 -6.87
N LEU A 110 -11.09 8.17 -5.78
CA LEU A 110 -10.80 7.69 -4.42
C LEU A 110 -11.38 6.29 -4.20
N ILE A 111 -12.61 6.03 -4.68
CA ILE A 111 -13.26 4.71 -4.60
C ILE A 111 -12.46 3.66 -5.39
N ILE A 112 -12.04 4.00 -6.62
CA ILE A 112 -11.28 3.08 -7.49
C ILE A 112 -9.97 2.66 -6.84
N TYR A 113 -9.18 3.63 -6.38
CA TYR A 113 -7.88 3.35 -5.76
C TYR A 113 -8.03 2.64 -4.41
N THR A 114 -9.04 3.00 -3.62
CA THR A 114 -9.30 2.34 -2.32
C THR A 114 -9.67 0.88 -2.51
N ASN A 115 -10.59 0.58 -3.42
CA ASN A 115 -11.01 -0.81 -3.68
C ASN A 115 -9.85 -1.66 -4.23
N SER A 116 -9.10 -1.11 -5.18
CA SER A 116 -7.93 -1.79 -5.74
C SER A 116 -6.86 -2.05 -4.68
N LEU A 117 -6.63 -1.11 -3.76
CA LEU A 117 -5.71 -1.28 -2.65
C LEU A 117 -6.18 -2.36 -1.66
N ILE A 118 -7.48 -2.41 -1.34
CA ILE A 118 -8.06 -3.45 -0.48
C ILE A 118 -7.82 -4.83 -1.09
N ASP A 119 -8.06 -5.00 -2.38
CA ASP A 119 -7.86 -6.29 -3.06
C ASP A 119 -6.40 -6.75 -2.98
N LEU A 120 -5.45 -5.83 -3.21
CA LEU A 120 -4.02 -6.14 -3.06
C LEU A 120 -3.67 -6.53 -1.63
N ILE A 121 -4.09 -5.72 -0.66
CA ILE A 121 -3.83 -5.95 0.77
C ILE A 121 -4.37 -7.29 1.26
N LEU A 122 -5.52 -7.75 0.75
CA LEU A 122 -6.10 -9.05 1.11
C LEU A 122 -5.29 -10.23 0.55
N LEU A 123 -4.50 -10.04 -0.50
CA LEU A 123 -3.63 -11.06 -1.09
C LEU A 123 -2.29 -11.23 -0.34
N PHE A 124 -2.00 -10.37 0.65
CA PHE A 124 -0.79 -10.38 1.49
C PHE A 124 -0.96 -11.22 2.78
#